data_AF-D7KYB2-F1
#
_entry.id   AF-D7KYB2-F1
#
_cell.length_a   1.000
_cell.length_b   1.000
_cell.length_c   1.000
_cell.angle_alpha   90.00
_cell.angle_beta   90.00
_cell.angle_gamma   90.00
#
_symmetry.space_group_name_H-M   'P 1'
#
loop_
_entity.id
_entity.type
_entity.pdbx_description
1 polymer ?
#
loop_
_entity_poly.entity_id
_entity_poly.type
_entity_poly.pdbx_seq_one_letter_code
_entity_poly.pdbx_strand_id
1 'polypeptide(L)'
;MRMLCLDEAVENGGLEQKEKEHMDAIYLALDCFFSFNLTNYIPFLSGWNVDKEEKEVREAVHIINRCNDPIIQARIRLWRKKGGKATEEDWLDILITSKDDQGMHLYTFDEIRAQCKEINLATIDNLMNNVEWTIAEILNHPEILEKATNELDMIVGKDRLVQESDIPKLNYIKACSKESFRLHPANVFMLLQGFEWTLPNGKTQVELISAESNLFMAKPLLACAKPRLAPSLYPKIQF
;
A
#
# COMPACT_ATOMS: atom_id res chain seq x y z
N MET A 1 4.99 -12.32 3.64
CA MET A 1 5.26 -11.37 2.53
C MET A 1 6.68 -10.84 2.68
N ARG A 2 7.65 -11.30 1.87
CA ARG A 2 9.01 -10.71 1.88
C ARG A 2 8.93 -9.39 1.12
N MET A 3 9.19 -8.28 1.80
CA MET A 3 9.33 -6.98 1.17
C MET A 3 10.51 -7.05 0.19
N LEU A 4 10.40 -6.40 -0.96
CA LEU A 4 11.26 -6.62 -2.14
C LEU A 4 12.77 -6.46 -1.92
N CYS A 5 13.23 -5.97 -0.76
CA CYS A 5 14.64 -5.79 -0.44
C CYS A 5 15.18 -6.70 0.69
N LEU A 6 14.36 -7.58 1.28
CA LEU A 6 14.78 -8.43 2.41
C LEU A 6 15.31 -9.78 1.92
N ASP A 7 16.50 -9.76 1.30
CA ASP A 7 17.09 -11.00 0.76
C ASP A 7 17.81 -11.82 1.84
N GLU A 8 18.31 -11.24 2.93
CA GLU A 8 18.89 -11.98 4.06
C GLU A 8 18.86 -11.15 5.36
N ALA A 9 18.36 -11.72 6.46
CA ALA A 9 18.44 -11.07 7.76
C ALA A 9 19.90 -11.14 8.25
N VAL A 10 20.48 -9.99 8.62
CA VAL A 10 21.77 -9.97 9.32
C VAL A 10 21.65 -10.82 10.59
N GLU A 11 22.71 -11.55 10.98
CA GLU A 11 22.71 -12.46 12.14
C GLU A 11 22.17 -11.85 13.45
N ASN A 12 22.16 -10.51 13.57
CA ASN A 12 21.65 -9.75 14.70
C ASN A 12 20.20 -9.25 14.56
N GLY A 13 19.49 -9.63 13.49
CA GLY A 13 18.12 -9.18 13.18
C GLY A 13 18.01 -7.72 12.69
N GLY A 14 19.13 -7.05 12.42
CA GLY A 14 19.16 -5.69 11.88
C GLY A 14 19.06 -5.63 10.36
N LEU A 15 18.73 -4.43 9.85
CA LEU A 15 18.70 -4.16 8.41
C LEU A 15 20.13 -4.07 7.82
N GLU A 16 20.30 -4.61 6.62
CA GLU A 16 21.48 -4.38 5.78
C GLU A 16 21.61 -2.91 5.37
N GLN A 17 22.80 -2.49 4.96
CA GLN A 17 23.04 -1.08 4.58
C GLN A 17 22.13 -0.63 3.42
N LYS A 18 21.88 -1.51 2.45
CA LYS A 18 21.01 -1.21 1.31
C LYS A 18 19.54 -1.13 1.71
N GLU A 19 19.13 -1.95 2.67
CA GLU A 19 17.77 -1.91 3.22
C GLU A 19 17.55 -0.63 4.02
N LYS A 20 18.53 -0.21 4.83
CA LYS A 20 18.48 1.09 5.52
C LYS A 20 18.36 2.25 4.55
N GLU A 21 19.21 2.29 3.52
CA GLU A 21 19.15 3.32 2.48
C GLU A 21 17.78 3.34 1.78
N HIS A 22 17.20 2.17 1.51
CA HIS A 22 15.87 2.06 0.94
C HIS A 22 14.78 2.58 1.88
N MET A 23 14.81 2.20 3.16
CA MET A 23 13.85 2.65 4.17
C MET A 23 13.94 4.15 4.39
N ASP A 24 15.15 4.70 4.53
CA ASP A 24 15.38 6.14 4.70
C ASP A 24 14.84 6.94 3.51
N ALA A 25 15.01 6.43 2.29
CA ALA A 25 14.46 7.06 1.09
C ALA A 25 12.93 6.99 1.03
N ILE A 26 12.30 5.91 1.54
CA ILE A 26 10.85 5.78 1.61
C ILE A 26 10.28 6.79 2.63
N TYR A 27 10.89 6.90 3.81
CA TYR A 27 10.48 7.89 4.81
C TYR A 27 10.67 9.32 4.31
N LEU A 28 11.78 9.63 3.64
CA LEU A 28 11.97 10.93 3.02
C LEU A 28 10.90 11.23 1.97
N ALA A 29 10.52 10.26 1.14
CA ALA A 29 9.44 10.43 0.17
C ALA A 29 8.07 10.64 0.85
N LEU A 30 7.81 9.99 1.98
CA LEU A 30 6.58 10.17 2.77
C LEU A 30 6.54 11.55 3.43
N ASP A 31 7.65 12.01 3.99
CA ASP A 31 7.76 13.35 4.57
C ASP A 31 7.44 14.43 3.52
N CYS A 32 7.99 14.30 2.31
CA CYS A 32 7.65 15.19 1.19
C CYS A 32 6.19 15.02 0.70
N PHE A 33 5.56 13.86 0.90
CA PHE A 33 4.18 13.64 0.46
C PHE A 33 3.18 14.31 1.39
N PHE A 34 3.45 14.30 2.69
CA PHE A 34 2.59 14.89 3.72
C PHE A 34 2.96 16.34 4.08
N SER A 35 4.05 16.87 3.51
CA SER A 35 4.47 18.23 3.76
C SER A 35 3.53 19.27 3.14
N PHE A 36 3.50 20.45 3.75
CA PHE A 36 2.81 21.60 3.20
C PHE A 36 3.67 22.22 2.10
N ASN A 37 3.29 21.99 0.84
CA ASN A 37 3.99 22.55 -0.30
C ASN A 37 3.20 23.72 -0.93
N LEU A 38 3.81 24.91 -0.98
CA LEU A 38 3.15 26.11 -1.55
C LEU A 38 2.84 25.94 -3.04
N THR A 39 3.63 25.17 -3.78
CA THR A 39 3.43 24.93 -5.22
C THR A 39 2.18 24.09 -5.50
N ASN A 40 1.72 23.28 -4.54
CA ASN A 40 0.44 22.55 -4.64
C ASN A 40 -0.77 23.50 -4.65
N TYR A 41 -0.63 24.71 -4.10
CA TYR A 41 -1.70 25.71 -4.04
C TYR A 41 -1.50 26.85 -5.05
N ILE A 42 -0.26 27.08 -5.47
CA ILE A 42 0.14 28.18 -6.35
C ILE A 42 0.89 27.60 -7.56
N PRO A 43 0.17 27.19 -8.62
CA PRO A 43 0.76 26.42 -9.73
C PRO A 43 1.91 27.13 -10.46
N PHE A 44 1.95 28.46 -10.49
CA PHE A 44 3.03 29.19 -11.16
C PHE A 44 4.40 29.06 -10.47
N LEU A 45 4.42 28.64 -9.19
CA LEU A 45 5.65 28.37 -8.44
C LEU A 45 6.20 26.95 -8.68
N SER A 46 5.47 26.10 -9.41
CA SER A 46 5.92 24.75 -9.75
C SER A 46 7.21 24.79 -10.57
N GLY A 47 8.17 23.90 -10.25
CA GLY A 47 9.47 23.82 -10.91
C GLY A 47 10.50 24.84 -10.41
N TRP A 48 10.12 25.82 -9.59
CA TRP A 48 11.08 26.74 -8.94
C TRP A 48 11.72 26.10 -7.71
N ASN A 49 11.20 24.94 -7.27
CA ASN A 49 11.68 24.19 -6.11
C ASN A 49 11.81 25.08 -4.86
N VAL A 50 10.83 25.97 -4.66
CA VAL A 50 10.84 27.02 -3.61
C VAL A 50 11.09 26.43 -2.23
N ASP A 51 10.48 25.28 -1.96
CA ASP A 51 10.53 24.59 -0.66
C ASP A 51 11.59 23.47 -0.61
N LYS A 52 12.42 23.31 -1.67
CA LYS A 52 13.43 22.24 -1.87
C LYS A 52 12.89 20.82 -2.03
N GLU A 53 11.65 20.56 -1.66
CA GLU A 53 11.01 19.24 -1.64
C GLU A 53 10.99 18.54 -3.00
N GLU A 54 10.83 19.27 -4.11
CA GLU A 54 10.84 18.62 -5.43
C GLU A 54 12.21 17.98 -5.74
N LYS A 55 13.30 18.53 -5.18
CA LYS A 55 14.63 17.92 -5.28
C LYS A 55 14.76 16.73 -4.35
N GLU A 56 14.27 16.84 -3.13
CA GLU A 56 14.35 15.79 -2.10
C GLU A 56 13.55 14.55 -2.50
N VAL A 57 12.30 14.73 -2.95
CA VAL A 57 11.48 13.62 -3.45
C VAL A 57 12.08 12.98 -4.71
N ARG A 58 12.75 13.76 -5.58
CA ARG A 58 13.44 13.21 -6.75
C ARG A 58 14.63 12.34 -6.35
N GLU A 59 15.40 12.75 -5.35
CA GLU A 59 16.50 11.96 -4.82
C GLU A 59 15.99 10.69 -4.15
N ALA A 60 14.96 10.81 -3.31
CA ALA A 60 14.30 9.67 -2.66
C ALA A 60 13.80 8.65 -3.69
N VAL A 61 13.05 9.09 -4.71
CA VAL A 61 12.57 8.23 -5.79
C VAL A 61 13.72 7.61 -6.58
N HIS A 62 14.83 8.34 -6.77
CA HIS A 62 16.01 7.80 -7.44
C HIS A 62 16.64 6.65 -6.65
N ILE A 63 16.79 6.80 -5.32
CA ILE A 63 17.27 5.75 -4.43
C ILE A 63 16.32 4.55 -4.43
N ILE A 64 15.00 4.78 -4.30
CA ILE A 64 14.00 3.71 -4.33
C ILE A 64 14.06 2.91 -5.64
N ASN A 65 14.15 3.59 -6.79
CA ASN A 65 14.31 2.90 -8.08
C ASN A 65 15.63 2.11 -8.14
N ARG A 66 16.74 2.69 -7.64
CA ARG A 66 18.04 2.01 -7.58
C ARG A 66 18.00 0.71 -6.78
N CYS A 67 17.22 0.69 -5.70
CA CYS A 67 17.00 -0.50 -4.88
C CYS A 67 16.09 -1.52 -5.57
N ASN A 68 14.95 -1.09 -6.11
CA ASN A 68 13.91 -1.97 -6.67
C ASN A 68 14.20 -2.50 -8.08
N ASP A 69 14.77 -1.68 -8.97
CA ASP A 69 14.92 -2.00 -10.39
C ASP A 69 15.69 -3.31 -10.64
N PRO A 70 16.80 -3.61 -9.94
CA PRO A 70 17.50 -4.89 -10.12
C PRO A 70 16.63 -6.10 -9.85
N ILE A 71 15.81 -6.05 -8.80
CA ILE A 71 14.91 -7.15 -8.39
C ILE A 71 13.78 -7.32 -9.41
N ILE A 72 13.13 -6.21 -9.79
CA ILE A 72 12.06 -6.21 -10.80
C ILE A 72 12.59 -6.76 -12.13
N GLN A 73 13.75 -6.27 -12.58
CA GLN A 73 14.34 -6.73 -13.84
C GLN A 73 14.74 -8.21 -13.77
N ALA A 74 15.30 -8.67 -12.65
CA ALA A 74 15.66 -10.07 -12.48
C ALA A 74 14.42 -10.98 -12.59
N ARG A 75 13.32 -10.62 -11.92
CA ARG A 75 12.05 -11.36 -11.98
C ARG A 75 11.37 -11.29 -13.34
N ILE A 76 11.39 -10.14 -14.01
CA ILE A 76 10.91 -10.03 -15.40
C ILE A 76 11.70 -10.94 -16.33
N ARG A 77 13.04 -10.98 -16.21
CA ARG A 77 13.88 -11.87 -17.03
C ARG A 77 13.55 -13.33 -16.74
N LEU A 78 13.33 -13.69 -15.48
CA LEU A 78 12.94 -15.04 -15.09
C LEU A 78 11.62 -15.45 -15.75
N TRP A 79 10.56 -14.69 -15.52
CA TRP A 79 9.21 -15.03 -15.96
C TRP A 79 8.97 -14.83 -17.46
N ARG A 80 9.45 -13.73 -18.04
CA ARG A 80 9.17 -13.39 -19.45
C ARG A 80 10.21 -13.94 -20.44
N LYS A 81 11.41 -14.33 -20.00
CA LYS A 81 12.49 -14.81 -20.89
C LYS A 81 13.01 -16.22 -20.60
N LYS A 82 12.97 -16.69 -19.35
CA LYS A 82 13.53 -17.99 -18.96
C LYS A 82 12.47 -19.08 -18.71
N GLY A 83 11.20 -18.81 -19.03
CA GLY A 83 10.12 -19.78 -18.86
C GLY A 83 9.51 -19.83 -17.47
N GLY A 84 9.91 -18.95 -16.55
CA GLY A 84 9.29 -18.81 -15.23
C GLY A 84 9.62 -19.94 -14.24
N LYS A 85 8.82 -19.99 -13.16
CA LYS A 85 8.79 -21.06 -12.15
C LYS A 85 7.51 -21.88 -12.30
N ALA A 86 7.35 -22.94 -11.51
CA ALA A 86 6.14 -23.76 -11.52
C ALA A 86 4.87 -22.96 -11.13
N THR A 87 5.00 -22.00 -10.21
CA THR A 87 3.93 -21.15 -9.72
C THR A 87 4.46 -19.76 -9.38
N GLU A 88 3.64 -18.73 -9.51
CA GLU A 88 3.93 -17.39 -8.98
C GLU A 88 4.10 -17.44 -7.45
N GLU A 89 5.12 -16.77 -6.93
CA GLU A 89 5.43 -16.80 -5.48
C GLU A 89 4.82 -15.63 -4.71
N ASP A 90 4.62 -14.48 -5.37
CA ASP A 90 4.07 -13.29 -4.74
C ASP A 90 3.40 -12.35 -5.75
N TRP A 91 2.92 -11.20 -5.26
CA TRP A 91 2.21 -10.20 -6.03
C TRP A 91 3.03 -9.60 -7.17
N LEU A 92 4.37 -9.50 -7.04
CA LEU A 92 5.21 -8.96 -8.12
C LEU A 92 5.24 -9.94 -9.28
N ASP A 93 5.35 -11.24 -8.99
CA ASP A 93 5.29 -12.28 -10.02
C ASP A 93 3.94 -12.26 -10.74
N ILE A 94 2.83 -12.10 -10.00
CA ILE A 94 1.48 -11.97 -10.59
C ILE A 94 1.41 -10.77 -11.55
N LEU A 95 1.89 -9.59 -11.16
CA LEU A 95 1.92 -8.43 -12.07
C LEU A 95 2.81 -8.68 -13.30
N ILE A 96 3.91 -9.41 -13.15
CA ILE A 96 4.83 -9.72 -14.25
C ILE A 96 4.19 -10.72 -15.24
N THR A 97 3.51 -11.75 -14.74
CA THR A 97 2.94 -12.85 -15.55
C THR A 97 1.57 -12.53 -16.13
N SER A 98 0.84 -11.58 -15.55
CA SER A 98 -0.50 -11.17 -15.99
C SER A 98 -0.55 -10.79 -17.47
N LYS A 99 -1.56 -11.31 -18.17
CA LYS A 99 -1.80 -11.10 -19.60
C LYS A 99 -3.24 -10.73 -19.90
N ASP A 100 -3.45 -10.00 -20.99
CA ASP A 100 -4.78 -9.75 -21.54
C ASP A 100 -5.31 -10.96 -22.32
N ASP A 101 -6.54 -10.81 -22.84
CA ASP A 101 -7.22 -11.82 -23.67
C ASP A 101 -6.47 -12.12 -24.97
N GLN A 102 -5.51 -11.27 -25.37
CA GLN A 102 -4.67 -11.44 -26.56
C GLN A 102 -3.33 -12.12 -26.22
N GLY A 103 -3.09 -12.45 -24.95
CA GLY A 103 -1.86 -13.06 -24.47
C GLY A 103 -0.68 -12.09 -24.31
N MET A 104 -0.94 -10.78 -24.42
CA MET A 104 0.05 -9.72 -24.22
C MET A 104 0.14 -9.38 -22.73
N HIS A 105 1.35 -9.06 -22.26
CA HIS A 105 1.55 -8.69 -20.86
C HIS A 105 0.78 -7.41 -20.51
N LEU A 106 -0.01 -7.45 -19.44
CA LEU A 106 -0.83 -6.31 -19.01
C LEU A 106 0.00 -5.11 -18.60
N TYR A 107 1.15 -5.34 -17.96
CA TYR A 107 1.95 -4.29 -17.36
C TYR A 107 3.35 -4.19 -17.98
N THR A 108 3.73 -2.97 -18.29
CA THR A 108 5.09 -2.56 -18.66
C THR A 108 6.02 -2.58 -17.44
N PHE A 109 7.33 -2.50 -17.69
CA PHE A 109 8.31 -2.35 -16.62
C PHE A 109 8.05 -1.10 -15.76
N ASP A 110 7.70 0.02 -16.40
CA ASP A 110 7.49 1.29 -15.70
C ASP A 110 6.24 1.26 -14.81
N GLU A 111 5.16 0.59 -15.25
CA GLU A 111 3.94 0.39 -14.45
C GLU A 111 4.19 -0.55 -13.27
N ILE A 112 4.90 -1.67 -13.48
CA ILE A 112 5.29 -2.59 -12.39
C ILE A 112 6.15 -1.84 -11.37
N ARG A 113 7.14 -1.07 -11.83
CA ARG A 113 7.99 -0.24 -10.97
C ARG A 113 7.19 0.81 -10.20
N ALA A 114 6.22 1.46 -10.86
CA ALA A 114 5.33 2.41 -10.19
C ALA A 114 4.53 1.72 -9.08
N GLN A 115 3.94 0.56 -9.36
CA GLN A 115 3.17 -0.20 -8.38
C GLN A 115 4.02 -0.66 -7.19
N CYS A 116 5.28 -1.07 -7.43
CA CYS A 116 6.20 -1.43 -6.36
C CYS A 116 6.46 -0.25 -5.41
N LYS A 117 6.66 0.96 -5.95
CA LYS A 117 6.84 2.16 -5.13
C LYS A 117 5.61 2.49 -4.31
N GLU A 118 4.43 2.42 -4.93
CA GLU A 118 3.16 2.68 -4.25
C GLU A 118 2.94 1.71 -3.08
N ILE A 119 3.17 0.41 -3.30
CA ILE A 119 3.06 -0.60 -2.24
C ILE A 119 4.06 -0.34 -1.11
N ASN A 120 5.32 -0.03 -1.44
CA ASN A 120 6.33 0.29 -0.43
C ASN A 120 5.90 1.49 0.43
N LEU A 121 5.49 2.60 -0.20
CA LEU A 121 5.04 3.80 0.50
C LEU A 121 3.79 3.54 1.36
N ALA A 122 2.81 2.81 0.82
CA ALA A 122 1.53 2.57 1.49
C ALA A 122 1.63 1.60 2.67
N THR A 123 2.57 0.65 2.65
CA THR A 123 2.60 -0.44 3.63
C THR A 123 3.57 -0.22 4.78
N ILE A 124 4.68 0.49 4.56
CA ILE A 124 5.72 0.61 5.59
C ILE A 124 5.23 1.44 6.79
N ASP A 125 4.85 2.69 6.56
CA ASP A 125 4.52 3.60 7.66
C ASP A 125 3.20 3.21 8.36
N ASN A 126 2.15 2.97 7.56
CA ASN A 126 0.81 2.67 8.08
C ASN A 126 0.76 1.40 8.96
N LEU A 127 1.45 0.33 8.56
CA LEU A 127 1.46 -0.91 9.35
C LEU A 127 2.27 -0.76 10.63
N MET A 128 3.44 -0.11 10.56
CA MET A 128 4.31 0.08 11.73
C MET A 128 3.63 0.98 12.78
N ASN A 129 3.05 2.10 12.35
CA ASN A 129 2.29 3.00 13.22
C ASN A 129 1.16 2.26 13.95
N ASN A 130 0.40 1.41 13.23
CA ASN A 130 -0.67 0.64 13.87
C ASN A 130 -0.15 -0.40 14.87
N VAL A 131 0.94 -1.10 14.56
CA VAL A 131 1.56 -2.05 15.50
C VAL A 131 2.05 -1.33 16.74
N GLU A 132 2.73 -0.19 16.58
CA GLU A 132 3.23 0.64 17.67
C GLU A 132 2.09 1.09 18.60
N TRP A 133 1.02 1.69 18.06
CA TRP A 133 -0.13 2.09 18.87
C TRP A 133 -0.83 0.90 19.52
N THR A 134 -0.98 -0.22 18.81
CA THR A 134 -1.62 -1.41 19.38
C THR A 134 -0.83 -1.92 20.59
N ILE A 135 0.50 -1.98 20.48
CA ILE A 135 1.36 -2.40 21.58
C ILE A 135 1.32 -1.38 22.71
N ALA A 136 1.39 -0.08 22.41
CA ALA A 136 1.33 0.99 23.40
C ALA A 136 0.03 0.94 24.23
N GLU A 137 -1.11 0.80 23.56
CA GLU A 137 -2.42 0.67 24.21
C GLU A 137 -2.49 -0.59 25.08
N ILE A 138 -2.03 -1.75 24.58
CA ILE A 138 -2.03 -2.99 25.38
C ILE A 138 -1.13 -2.84 26.61
N LEU A 139 0.08 -2.26 26.48
CA LEU A 139 1.02 -2.10 27.59
C LEU A 139 0.54 -1.11 28.65
N ASN A 140 -0.22 -0.08 28.26
CA ASN A 140 -0.79 0.89 29.17
C ASN A 140 -2.01 0.36 29.95
N HIS A 141 -2.57 -0.78 29.56
CA HIS A 141 -3.76 -1.39 30.14
C HIS A 141 -3.48 -2.84 30.61
N PRO A 142 -2.99 -3.04 31.85
CA PRO A 142 -2.56 -4.35 32.35
C PRO A 142 -3.63 -5.45 32.22
N GLU A 143 -4.90 -5.10 32.41
CA GLU A 143 -6.04 -6.01 32.26
C GLU A 143 -6.27 -6.47 30.82
N ILE A 144 -5.94 -5.63 29.83
CA ILE A 144 -6.00 -5.97 28.40
C ILE A 144 -4.80 -6.84 28.04
N LEU A 145 -3.60 -6.48 28.50
CA LEU A 145 -2.39 -7.28 28.30
C LEU A 145 -2.54 -8.70 28.85
N GLU A 146 -3.09 -8.84 30.07
CA GLU A 146 -3.34 -10.14 30.67
C GLU A 146 -4.29 -10.98 29.81
N LYS A 147 -5.41 -10.40 29.35
CA LYS A 147 -6.37 -11.10 28.50
C LYS A 147 -5.81 -11.50 27.14
N ALA A 148 -5.03 -10.62 26.50
CA ALA A 148 -4.38 -10.90 25.23
C ALA A 148 -3.34 -12.02 25.37
N THR A 149 -2.56 -12.01 26.46
CA THR A 149 -1.57 -13.06 26.77
C THR A 149 -2.26 -14.40 27.04
N ASN A 150 -3.35 -14.39 27.82
CA ASN A 150 -4.14 -15.59 28.08
C ASN A 150 -4.76 -16.18 26.80
N GLU A 151 -5.23 -15.35 25.87
CA GLU A 151 -5.71 -15.82 24.57
C GLU A 151 -4.58 -16.49 23.77
N LEU A 152 -3.39 -15.90 23.72
CA LEU A 152 -2.22 -16.52 23.06
C LEU A 152 -1.86 -17.86 23.70
N ASP A 153 -1.75 -17.91 25.02
CA ASP A 153 -1.40 -19.13 25.75
C ASP A 153 -2.41 -20.25 25.51
N MET A 154 -3.71 -19.92 25.41
CA MET A 154 -4.78 -20.90 25.18
C MET A 154 -4.85 -21.39 23.72
N ILE A 155 -4.66 -20.49 22.74
CA ILE A 155 -4.86 -20.81 21.32
C ILE A 155 -3.59 -21.35 20.67
N VAL A 156 -2.43 -20.79 21.02
CA VAL A 156 -1.13 -21.06 20.38
C VAL A 156 -0.28 -21.96 21.25
N GLY A 157 -0.30 -21.75 22.58
CA GLY A 157 0.61 -22.40 23.53
C GLY A 157 1.98 -21.73 23.60
N LYS A 158 2.87 -22.28 24.43
CA LYS A 158 4.20 -21.70 24.71
C LYS A 158 5.35 -22.32 23.91
N ASP A 159 5.06 -23.41 23.19
CA ASP A 159 6.09 -24.23 22.54
C ASP A 159 6.38 -23.82 21.08
N ARG A 160 5.64 -22.85 20.54
CA ARG A 160 5.79 -22.39 19.16
C ARG A 160 5.42 -20.93 18.97
N LEU A 161 5.88 -20.35 17.86
CA LEU A 161 5.45 -19.04 17.41
C LEU A 161 4.04 -19.08 16.80
N VAL A 162 3.35 -17.93 16.87
CA VAL A 162 2.06 -17.69 16.22
C VAL A 162 2.19 -17.94 14.72
N GLN A 163 1.20 -18.62 14.14
CA GLN A 163 1.09 -18.85 12.70
C GLN A 163 -0.14 -18.12 12.14
N GLU A 164 -0.14 -17.81 10.83
CA GLU A 164 -1.28 -17.15 10.18
C GLU A 164 -2.60 -17.92 10.35
N SER A 165 -2.52 -19.25 10.43
CA SER A 165 -3.67 -20.14 10.68
C SER A 165 -4.31 -19.96 12.06
N ASP A 166 -3.63 -19.34 13.02
CA ASP A 166 -4.16 -19.07 14.36
C ASP A 166 -5.01 -17.80 14.40
N ILE A 167 -4.75 -16.83 13.51
CA ILE A 167 -5.39 -15.49 13.48
C ILE A 167 -6.93 -15.57 13.51
N PRO A 168 -7.61 -16.52 12.80
CA PRO A 168 -9.05 -16.66 12.91
C PRO A 168 -9.57 -16.88 14.33
N LYS A 169 -8.77 -17.50 15.21
CA LYS A 169 -9.12 -17.83 16.60
C LYS A 169 -8.70 -16.76 17.63
N LEU A 170 -7.76 -15.88 17.29
CA LEU A 170 -7.25 -14.80 18.15
C LEU A 170 -8.18 -13.58 18.17
N ASN A 171 -9.40 -13.77 18.68
CA ASN A 171 -10.48 -12.77 18.59
C ASN A 171 -10.23 -11.54 19.45
N TYR A 172 -9.66 -11.70 20.63
CA TYR A 172 -9.36 -10.61 21.55
C TYR A 172 -8.21 -9.76 21.01
N ILE A 173 -7.12 -10.36 20.51
CA ILE A 173 -6.01 -9.63 19.88
C ILE A 173 -6.50 -8.86 18.65
N LYS A 174 -7.33 -9.47 17.80
CA LYS A 174 -7.97 -8.75 16.68
C LYS A 174 -8.82 -7.58 17.16
N ALA A 175 -9.53 -7.72 18.28
CA ALA A 175 -10.30 -6.63 18.87
C ALA A 175 -9.39 -5.51 19.38
N CYS A 176 -8.28 -5.82 20.04
CA CYS A 176 -7.27 -4.83 20.45
C CYS A 176 -6.73 -4.05 19.24
N SER A 177 -6.37 -4.73 18.16
CA SER A 177 -5.90 -4.05 16.94
C SER A 177 -6.98 -3.16 16.33
N LYS A 178 -8.24 -3.62 16.27
CA LYS A 178 -9.36 -2.80 15.77
C LYS A 178 -9.64 -1.58 16.66
N GLU A 179 -9.53 -1.73 17.97
CA GLU A 179 -9.75 -0.64 18.92
C GLU A 179 -8.61 0.39 18.85
N SER A 180 -7.37 -0.07 18.68
CA SER A 180 -6.23 0.80 18.38
C SER A 180 -6.49 1.62 17.12
N PHE A 181 -6.95 1.01 16.02
CA PHE A 181 -7.33 1.75 14.81
C PHE A 181 -8.47 2.76 15.03
N ARG A 182 -9.40 2.49 15.97
CA ARG A 182 -10.49 3.40 16.31
C ARG A 182 -9.99 4.63 17.07
N LEU A 183 -8.98 4.46 17.92
CA LEU A 183 -8.36 5.52 18.72
C LEU A 183 -7.30 6.30 17.93
N HIS A 184 -6.48 5.59 17.16
CA HIS A 184 -5.28 6.06 16.46
C HIS A 184 -5.36 5.73 14.96
N PRO A 185 -6.27 6.36 14.20
CA PRO A 185 -6.37 6.11 12.78
C PRO A 185 -5.09 6.58 12.05
N ALA A 186 -4.50 5.70 11.24
CA ALA A 186 -3.26 5.99 10.51
C ALA A 186 -3.35 7.25 9.64
N ASN A 187 -4.53 7.52 9.06
CA ASN A 187 -4.80 8.74 8.30
C ASN A 187 -6.07 9.41 8.83
N VAL A 188 -5.91 10.46 9.64
CA VAL A 188 -7.02 11.27 10.17
C VAL A 188 -7.74 12.02 9.04
N PHE A 189 -7.04 12.32 7.94
CA PHE A 189 -7.57 12.99 6.77
C PHE A 189 -7.59 12.04 5.56
N MET A 190 -8.56 11.13 5.51
CA MET A 190 -8.95 10.59 4.21
C MET A 190 -9.50 11.74 3.37
N LEU A 191 -8.90 11.98 2.20
CA LEU A 191 -9.45 12.89 1.21
C LEU A 191 -10.91 12.48 0.96
N LEU A 192 -11.85 13.30 1.41
CA LEU A 192 -13.26 13.15 1.09
C LEU A 192 -13.34 13.11 -0.42
N GLN A 193 -13.88 12.02 -0.99
CA GLN A 193 -14.14 11.96 -2.41
C GLN A 193 -14.87 13.25 -2.81
N GLY A 194 -14.25 14.02 -3.72
CA GLY A 194 -14.75 15.32 -4.18
C GLY A 194 -16.06 15.21 -4.96
N PHE A 195 -16.57 13.98 -5.13
CA PHE A 195 -17.77 13.66 -5.86
C PHE A 195 -18.73 12.83 -5.02
N GLU A 196 -20.01 13.14 -5.14
CA GLU A 196 -21.10 12.25 -4.83
C GLU A 196 -21.39 11.44 -6.09
N TRP A 197 -21.50 10.11 -5.95
CA TRP A 197 -21.75 9.24 -7.07
C TRP A 197 -23.21 8.81 -7.08
N THR A 198 -23.87 8.95 -8.23
CA THR A 198 -25.25 8.51 -8.42
C THR A 198 -25.34 7.49 -9.55
N LEU A 199 -26.40 6.67 -9.54
CA LEU A 199 -26.67 5.77 -10.66
C LEU A 199 -27.16 6.56 -11.87
N PRO A 200 -26.80 6.12 -13.10
CA PRO A 200 -27.37 6.66 -14.32
C PRO A 200 -28.90 6.56 -14.30
N ASN A 201 -29.57 7.53 -14.92
CA ASN A 201 -31.02 7.58 -14.99
C ASN A 201 -31.61 6.24 -15.47
N GLY A 202 -32.55 5.69 -14.70
CA GLY A 202 -33.21 4.41 -14.99
C GLY A 202 -32.58 3.18 -14.32
N LYS A 203 -31.49 3.32 -13.56
CA LYS A 203 -30.92 2.23 -12.74
C LYS A 203 -31.19 2.46 -11.26
N THR A 204 -31.65 1.42 -10.56
CA THR A 204 -31.95 1.45 -9.12
C THR A 204 -30.91 0.74 -8.26
N GLN A 205 -30.07 -0.11 -8.87
CA GLN A 205 -29.01 -0.85 -8.18
C GLN A 205 -27.78 -1.09 -9.07
N VAL A 206 -26.62 -1.27 -8.43
CA VAL A 206 -25.40 -1.72 -9.09
C VAL A 206 -25.40 -3.25 -9.13
N GLU A 207 -25.26 -3.83 -10.31
CA GLU A 207 -25.03 -5.26 -10.47
C GLU A 207 -23.53 -5.56 -10.43
N LEU A 208 -23.05 -6.05 -9.29
CA LEU A 208 -21.66 -6.48 -9.09
C LEU A 208 -21.53 -7.96 -9.46
N ILE A 209 -21.53 -8.25 -10.77
CA ILE A 209 -21.35 -9.59 -11.31
C ILE A 209 -19.96 -9.64 -11.94
N SER A 210 -19.10 -10.57 -11.52
CA SER A 210 -17.80 -10.82 -12.17
C SER A 210 -18.01 -11.50 -13.52
N ALA A 211 -17.17 -11.16 -14.50
CA ALA A 211 -17.11 -11.90 -15.75
C ALA A 211 -16.66 -13.35 -15.48
N GLU A 212 -17.18 -14.31 -16.24
CA GLU A 212 -16.85 -15.73 -16.03
C GLU A 212 -15.37 -16.05 -16.33
N SER A 213 -14.73 -15.24 -17.18
CA SER A 213 -13.40 -15.50 -17.71
C SER A 213 -12.28 -14.62 -17.14
N ASN A 214 -12.61 -13.59 -16.34
CA ASN A 214 -11.61 -12.67 -15.79
C ASN A 214 -12.13 -11.94 -14.55
N LEU A 215 -11.25 -11.16 -13.92
CA LEU A 215 -11.55 -10.40 -12.70
C LEU A 215 -12.33 -9.09 -12.96
N PHE A 216 -12.68 -8.77 -14.20
CA PHE A 216 -13.48 -7.59 -14.52
C PHE A 216 -14.97 -7.85 -14.26
N MET A 217 -15.74 -6.77 -14.10
CA MET A 217 -17.20 -6.91 -14.00
C MET A 217 -17.80 -7.28 -15.35
N ALA A 218 -18.76 -8.21 -15.34
CA ALA A 218 -19.53 -8.62 -16.51
C ALA A 218 -20.32 -7.45 -17.13
N LYS A 219 -20.66 -6.44 -16.32
CA LYS A 219 -21.20 -5.15 -16.76
C LYS A 219 -20.32 -4.04 -16.21
N PRO A 220 -19.87 -3.08 -17.04
CA PRO A 220 -19.10 -1.93 -16.56
C PRO A 220 -19.87 -1.16 -15.47
N LEU A 221 -19.17 -0.77 -14.41
CA LEU A 221 -19.72 0.12 -13.38
C LEU A 221 -19.92 1.50 -14.00
N LEU A 222 -21.18 1.87 -14.20
CA LEU A 222 -21.57 3.19 -14.66
C LEU A 222 -22.09 3.97 -13.46
N ALA A 223 -21.41 5.08 -13.14
CA ALA A 223 -21.81 6.02 -12.11
C ALA A 223 -21.63 7.45 -12.63
N CYS A 224 -22.57 8.33 -12.27
CA CYS A 224 -22.49 9.76 -12.57
C CYS A 224 -21.82 10.48 -11.39
N ALA A 225 -20.68 11.11 -11.65
CA ALA A 225 -19.98 11.92 -10.66
C ALA A 225 -20.66 13.30 -10.54
N LYS A 226 -21.05 13.69 -9.33
CA LYS A 226 -21.52 15.03 -9.02
C LYS A 226 -20.54 15.71 -8.07
N PRO A 227 -19.90 16.83 -8.46
CA PRO A 227 -18.94 17.51 -7.59
C PRO A 227 -19.61 17.99 -6.29
N ARG A 228 -18.94 17.79 -5.14
CA ARG A 228 -19.46 18.15 -3.80
C ARG A 228 -19.12 19.58 -3.37
N LEU A 229 -17.95 20.05 -3.77
CA LEU A 229 -17.49 21.41 -3.50
C LEU A 229 -18.15 22.44 -4.44
N ALA A 230 -18.05 23.73 -4.11
CA ALA A 230 -18.55 24.80 -4.95
C ALA A 230 -17.86 24.78 -6.35
N PRO A 231 -18.58 25.08 -7.45
CA PRO A 231 -18.01 25.06 -8.81
C PRO A 231 -16.73 25.88 -8.98
N SER A 232 -16.55 26.94 -8.19
CA SER A 232 -15.37 27.81 -8.21
C SER A 232 -14.09 27.15 -7.69
N LEU A 233 -14.19 26.02 -6.98
CA LEU A 233 -13.06 25.27 -6.45
C LEU A 233 -12.53 24.22 -7.44
N TYR A 234 -13.24 23.97 -8.54
CA TYR A 234 -12.73 23.11 -9.61
C TYR A 234 -12.07 23.97 -10.68
N PRO A 235 -10.83 23.65 -11.09
CA PRO A 235 -10.20 24.32 -12.22
C PRO A 235 -11.09 24.15 -13.45
N LYS A 236 -11.36 25.25 -14.17
CA LYS A 236 -12.11 25.21 -15.43
C LYS A 236 -11.24 24.50 -16.47
N ILE A 237 -11.44 23.20 -16.63
CA ILE A 237 -10.84 22.43 -17.70
C ILE A 237 -11.48 22.92 -19.00
N GLN A 238 -10.71 23.64 -19.82
CA GLN A 238 -11.07 23.93 -21.20
C GLN A 238 -10.80 22.66 -22.02
N PHE A 239 -11.83 22.13 -22.67
CA PHE A 239 -11.71 21.10 -23.69
C PHE A 239 -11.44 21.74 -25.06
#